data_AF-A0A3D5NWW3-F1
#
_entry.id   AF-A0A3D5NWW3-F1
#
_cell.length_a   1.000
_cell.length_b   1.000
_cell.length_c   1.000
_cell.angle_alpha   90.00
_cell.angle_beta   90.00
_cell.angle_gamma   90.00
#
_symmetry.space_group_name_H-M   'P 1'
#
loop_
_entity.id
_entity.type
_entity.pdbx_description
1 polymer ?
#
loop_
_entity_poly.entity_id
_entity_poly.type
_entity_poly.pdbx_seq_one_letter_code
_entity_poly.pdbx_strand_id
1 'polypeptide(L)'
;RDNMSVAPEEQVHRGYYYAIVDEVDSVLIDEARTPLIISGMVESQISQKFNDLRPSVDALIRKQMQLVNRLLAEAEVEIKNADTEYTAGEKILKARRGMPKHPKLMKLYQEAGIKKLEQGIENDYLRDKKMPELDEQLYFIIEEKQNVVDLTELGRETLSPGKPETFVIPDLGEALHDIDSDESLSGPEKLKRKEELYTLHGERSDVIHHINQLLKAYSLFEKDVDYVVQDGKVLIVDEFTGRILPGRRYSDGLHQALEAKEKVAIEA
;
A
#
# COMPACT_ATOMS: atom_id res chain seq x y z
N ARG A 1 -10.14 -13.75 -24.07
CA ARG A 1 -11.00 -12.83 -23.29
C ARG A 1 -11.84 -13.58 -22.28
N ASP A 2 -12.30 -14.79 -22.59
CA ASP A 2 -13.07 -15.68 -21.71
C ASP A 2 -12.49 -15.91 -20.32
N ASN A 3 -11.15 -15.93 -20.20
CA ASN A 3 -10.46 -16.04 -18.90
C ASN A 3 -10.60 -14.78 -18.02
N MET A 4 -11.23 -13.70 -18.53
CA MET A 4 -11.55 -12.48 -17.80
C MET A 4 -13.08 -12.28 -17.67
N SER A 5 -13.89 -13.20 -18.18
CA SER A 5 -15.36 -13.12 -18.06
C SER A 5 -15.79 -13.43 -16.63
N VAL A 6 -16.83 -12.74 -16.15
CA VAL A 6 -17.36 -12.89 -14.77
C VAL A 6 -18.40 -13.99 -14.65
N ALA A 7 -19.02 -14.39 -15.77
CA ALA A 7 -20.01 -15.46 -15.81
C ALA A 7 -19.68 -16.50 -16.90
N PRO A 8 -19.96 -17.81 -16.67
CA PRO A 8 -19.74 -18.86 -17.67
C PRO A 8 -20.48 -18.63 -19.00
N GLU A 9 -21.65 -18.00 -18.94
CA GLU A 9 -22.49 -17.71 -20.11
C GLU A 9 -21.88 -16.65 -21.04
N GLU A 10 -20.93 -15.86 -20.54
CA GLU A 10 -20.20 -14.83 -21.29
C GLU A 10 -18.96 -15.36 -22.00
N GLN A 11 -18.58 -16.62 -21.77
CA GLN A 11 -17.48 -17.28 -22.46
C GLN A 11 -17.90 -17.61 -23.90
N VAL A 12 -17.05 -17.27 -24.87
CA VAL A 12 -17.37 -17.46 -26.30
C VAL A 12 -16.72 -18.72 -26.89
N HIS A 13 -15.59 -19.15 -26.34
CA HIS A 13 -14.93 -20.39 -26.71
C HIS A 13 -15.63 -21.58 -26.08
N ARG A 14 -15.77 -22.66 -26.88
CA ARG A 14 -16.43 -23.91 -26.46
C ARG A 14 -15.42 -25.04 -26.22
N GLY A 15 -14.16 -24.70 -25.95
CA GLY A 15 -13.03 -25.62 -25.90
C GLY A 15 -12.14 -25.58 -27.15
N TYR A 16 -10.91 -26.10 -27.04
CA TYR A 16 -9.90 -26.12 -28.10
C TYR A 16 -9.62 -27.57 -28.52
N TYR A 17 -10.18 -28.00 -29.66
CA TYR A 17 -10.14 -29.41 -30.08
C TYR A 17 -9.20 -29.68 -31.24
N TYR A 18 -9.23 -28.82 -32.27
CA TYR A 18 -8.39 -28.95 -33.44
C TYR A 18 -8.29 -27.58 -34.14
N ALA A 19 -7.11 -27.25 -34.65
CA ALA A 19 -6.86 -26.05 -35.43
C ALA A 19 -5.95 -26.40 -36.62
N ILE A 20 -6.32 -25.91 -37.80
CA ILE A 20 -5.44 -25.89 -38.97
C ILE A 20 -4.91 -24.47 -39.06
N VAL A 21 -3.60 -24.32 -38.98
CA VAL A 21 -2.92 -23.02 -39.05
C VAL A 21 -2.37 -22.88 -40.46
N ASP A 22 -2.93 -21.94 -41.21
CA ASP A 22 -2.38 -21.52 -42.49
C ASP A 22 -1.18 -20.59 -42.25
N GLU A 23 -0.21 -20.60 -43.16
CA GLU A 23 1.06 -19.85 -43.02
C GLU A 23 1.78 -20.10 -41.68
N VAL A 24 2.05 -21.38 -41.41
CA VAL A 24 2.52 -21.88 -40.11
C VAL A 24 3.84 -21.26 -39.64
N ASP A 25 4.73 -20.91 -40.55
CA ASP A 25 6.01 -20.25 -40.26
C ASP A 25 5.79 -18.83 -39.75
N SER A 26 4.93 -18.07 -40.40
CA SER A 26 4.59 -16.70 -39.98
C SER A 26 3.96 -16.68 -38.58
N VAL A 27 3.01 -17.57 -38.31
CA VAL A 27 2.26 -17.56 -37.03
C VAL A 27 3.06 -18.18 -35.89
N LEU A 28 3.65 -19.37 -36.08
CA LEU A 28 4.28 -20.13 -34.98
C LEU A 28 5.77 -19.82 -34.79
N ILE A 29 6.43 -19.12 -35.72
CA ILE A 29 7.84 -18.72 -35.58
C ILE A 29 7.94 -17.21 -35.44
N ASP A 30 7.38 -16.44 -36.37
CA ASP A 30 7.60 -15.00 -36.38
C ASP A 30 6.74 -14.28 -35.36
N GLU A 31 5.42 -14.46 -35.40
CA GLU A 31 4.49 -13.79 -34.49
C GLU A 31 4.57 -14.31 -33.05
N ALA A 32 4.89 -15.60 -32.87
CA ALA A 32 5.03 -16.22 -31.54
C ALA A 32 6.09 -15.55 -30.63
N ARG A 33 6.99 -14.74 -31.20
CA ARG A 33 7.99 -13.97 -30.44
C ARG A 33 7.39 -12.78 -29.68
N THR A 34 6.22 -12.31 -30.08
CA THR A 34 5.55 -11.16 -29.46
C THR A 34 4.29 -11.65 -28.72
N PRO A 35 4.19 -11.44 -27.40
CA PRO A 35 3.02 -11.89 -26.65
C PRO A 35 1.77 -11.11 -27.05
N LEU A 36 0.62 -11.79 -27.07
CA LEU A 36 -0.68 -11.14 -27.21
C LEU A 36 -1.07 -10.48 -25.88
N ILE A 37 -1.21 -9.15 -25.88
CA ILE A 37 -1.55 -8.36 -24.69
C ILE A 37 -2.94 -7.75 -24.89
N ILE A 38 -3.80 -7.85 -23.87
CA ILE A 38 -5.05 -7.11 -23.81
C ILE A 38 -4.84 -5.93 -22.86
N SER A 39 -4.80 -4.72 -23.39
CA SER A 39 -4.73 -3.47 -22.62
C SER A 39 -6.06 -2.73 -22.70
N GLY A 40 -6.50 -2.14 -21.58
CA GLY A 40 -7.64 -1.21 -21.52
C GLY A 40 -7.18 0.19 -21.12
N MET A 41 -7.97 1.22 -21.44
CA MET A 41 -7.72 2.58 -20.96
C MET A 41 -8.02 2.64 -19.46
N VAL A 42 -6.99 2.89 -18.64
CA VAL A 42 -7.13 3.09 -17.17
C VAL A 42 -6.78 4.54 -16.76
N GLU A 43 -6.50 5.39 -17.75
CA GLU A 43 -5.61 6.54 -17.62
C GLU A 43 -6.23 7.73 -16.85
N SER A 44 -7.51 8.04 -17.05
CA SER A 44 -8.12 9.24 -16.47
C SER A 44 -8.52 9.07 -15.01
N GLN A 45 -8.93 7.87 -14.60
CA GLN A 45 -9.44 7.62 -13.25
C GLN A 45 -8.31 7.44 -12.23
N ILE A 46 -7.22 6.76 -12.59
CA ILE A 46 -6.08 6.54 -11.67
C ILE A 46 -5.43 7.88 -11.30
N SER A 47 -5.15 8.73 -12.30
CA SER A 47 -4.51 10.03 -12.09
C SER A 47 -5.35 10.95 -11.20
N GLN A 48 -6.67 10.98 -11.39
CA GLN A 48 -7.58 11.76 -10.53
C GLN A 48 -7.58 11.24 -9.09
N LYS A 49 -7.70 9.92 -8.89
CA LYS A 49 -7.76 9.31 -7.56
C LYS A 49 -6.52 9.62 -6.72
N PHE A 50 -5.31 9.50 -7.28
CA PHE A 50 -4.10 9.84 -6.54
C PHE A 50 -4.06 11.32 -6.13
N ASN A 51 -4.48 12.22 -7.03
CA ASN A 51 -4.53 13.65 -6.73
C ASN A 51 -5.58 14.00 -5.66
N ASP A 52 -6.72 13.32 -5.67
CA ASP A 52 -7.82 13.51 -4.71
C ASP A 52 -7.46 12.99 -3.32
N LEU A 53 -6.77 11.84 -3.25
CA LEU A 53 -6.40 11.19 -1.99
C LEU A 53 -5.15 11.79 -1.33
N ARG A 54 -4.22 12.34 -2.14
CA ARG A 54 -2.94 12.86 -1.64
C ARG A 54 -3.08 13.88 -0.50
N PRO A 55 -3.95 14.90 -0.53
CA PRO A 55 -4.07 15.86 0.57
C PRO A 55 -4.37 15.21 1.92
N SER A 56 -5.25 14.20 1.94
CA SER A 56 -5.61 13.45 3.14
C SER A 56 -4.44 12.60 3.64
N VAL A 57 -3.74 11.90 2.73
CA VAL A 57 -2.54 11.13 3.08
C VAL A 57 -1.42 12.04 3.59
N ASP A 58 -1.19 13.18 2.95
CA ASP A 58 -0.19 14.17 3.36
C ASP A 58 -0.48 14.75 4.76
N ALA A 59 -1.75 14.95 5.10
CA ALA A 59 -2.17 15.32 6.45
C ALA A 59 -1.90 14.20 7.47
N LEU A 60 -2.14 12.94 7.10
CA LEU A 60 -1.86 11.76 7.93
C LEU A 60 -0.37 11.59 8.21
N ILE A 61 0.47 11.70 7.17
CA ILE A 61 1.94 11.67 7.28
C ILE A 61 2.42 12.76 8.24
N ARG A 62 1.88 13.98 8.15
CA ARG A 62 2.24 15.08 9.06
C ARG A 62 1.88 14.78 10.51
N LYS A 63 0.71 14.19 10.78
CA LYS A 63 0.31 13.78 12.13
C LYS A 63 1.21 12.67 12.68
N GLN A 64 1.54 11.66 11.87
CA GLN A 64 2.49 10.62 12.23
C GLN A 64 3.87 11.21 12.54
N MET A 65 4.37 12.12 11.71
CA MET A 65 5.67 12.77 11.91
C MET A 65 5.71 13.58 13.21
N GLN A 66 4.62 14.28 13.56
CA GLN A 66 4.51 14.98 14.84
C GLN A 66 4.56 14.02 16.03
N LEU A 67 3.83 12.91 15.94
CA LEU A 67 3.84 11.85 16.95
C LEU A 67 5.24 11.27 17.14
N VAL A 68 5.89 10.84 16.06
CA VAL A 68 7.24 10.28 16.08
C VAL A 68 8.26 11.27 16.64
N ASN A 69 8.19 12.55 16.24
CA ASN A 69 9.07 13.58 16.78
C ASN A 69 8.93 13.75 18.29
N ARG A 70 7.70 13.69 18.81
CA ARG A 70 7.43 13.76 20.24
C ARG A 70 7.99 12.54 20.96
N LEU A 71 7.73 11.33 20.46
CA LEU A 71 8.22 10.07 21.03
C LEU A 71 9.76 10.06 21.13
N LEU A 72 10.45 10.48 20.06
CA LEU A 72 11.92 10.53 20.04
C LEU A 72 12.47 11.59 21.00
N ALA A 73 11.83 12.75 21.11
CA ALA A 73 12.25 13.78 22.07
C ALA A 73 12.10 13.32 23.53
N GLU A 74 11.01 12.61 23.85
CA GLU A 74 10.80 11.99 25.16
C GLU A 74 11.83 10.88 25.42
N ALA A 75 12.10 10.02 24.42
CA ALA A 75 13.08 8.94 24.53
C ALA A 75 14.51 9.44 24.79
N GLU A 76 14.95 10.52 24.13
CA GLU A 76 16.27 11.14 24.33
C GLU A 76 16.50 11.63 25.77
N VAL A 77 15.42 11.98 26.49
CA VAL A 77 15.48 12.39 27.89
C VAL A 77 15.47 11.16 28.81
N GLU A 78 14.54 10.24 28.57
CA GLU A 78 14.32 9.07 29.41
C GLU A 78 15.46 8.06 29.38
N ILE A 79 16.17 7.95 28.26
CA ILE A 79 17.27 7.00 28.12
C ILE A 79 18.47 7.29 29.03
N LYS A 80 18.54 8.50 29.60
CA LYS A 80 19.62 8.91 30.51
C LYS A 80 19.42 8.38 31.93
N ASN A 81 18.23 7.88 32.28
CA ASN A 81 17.94 7.33 33.59
C ASN A 81 17.61 5.83 33.48
N ALA A 82 18.26 5.01 34.29
CA ALA A 82 18.07 3.56 34.27
C ALA A 82 16.60 3.14 34.52
N ASP A 83 15.88 3.86 35.37
CA ASP A 83 14.48 3.57 35.70
C ASP A 83 13.51 3.82 34.52
N THR A 84 13.91 4.65 33.55
CA THR A 84 13.10 5.00 32.37
C THR A 84 13.71 4.51 31.06
N GLU A 85 14.75 3.67 31.12
CA GLU A 85 15.42 3.14 29.93
C GLU A 85 14.47 2.24 29.11
N TYR A 86 13.66 1.42 29.80
CA TYR A 86 12.68 0.56 29.14
C TYR A 86 11.62 1.38 28.38
N THR A 87 11.07 2.42 28.99
CA THR A 87 10.05 3.29 28.35
C THR A 87 10.64 4.09 27.20
N ALA A 88 11.90 4.49 27.29
CA ALA A 88 12.61 5.08 26.16
C ALA A 88 12.72 4.08 25.00
N GLY A 89 13.08 2.83 25.30
CA GLY A 89 13.15 1.75 24.31
C GLY A 89 11.81 1.49 23.60
N GLU A 90 10.68 1.51 24.31
CA GLU A 90 9.33 1.40 23.72
C GLU A 90 9.02 2.54 22.76
N LYS A 91 9.40 3.77 23.11
CA LYS A 91 9.21 4.95 22.24
C LYS A 91 10.07 4.88 20.98
N ILE A 92 11.29 4.37 21.10
CA ILE A 92 12.19 4.16 19.96
C ILE A 92 11.64 3.07 19.05
N LEU A 93 11.16 1.95 19.61
CA LEU A 93 10.50 0.89 18.84
C LEU A 93 9.28 1.42 18.09
N LYS A 94 8.41 2.17 18.77
CA LYS A 94 7.24 2.81 18.17
C LYS A 94 7.63 3.80 17.06
N ALA A 95 8.67 4.60 17.28
CA ALA A 95 9.20 5.50 16.26
C ALA A 95 9.72 4.73 15.04
N ARG A 96 10.41 3.60 15.23
CA ARG A 96 10.86 2.73 14.13
C ARG A 96 9.69 2.15 13.36
N ARG A 97 8.69 1.59 14.04
CA ARG A 97 7.48 1.04 13.38
C ARG A 97 6.69 2.12 12.65
N GLY A 98 6.71 3.36 13.13
CA GLY A 98 5.96 4.46 12.53
C GLY A 98 6.67 5.19 11.39
N MET A 99 7.98 5.42 11.49
CA MET A 99 8.82 6.11 10.50
C MET A 99 10.29 5.63 10.63
N PRO A 100 10.65 4.47 10.05
CA PRO A 100 11.96 3.85 10.27
C PRO A 100 13.13 4.65 9.71
N LYS A 101 12.91 5.38 8.59
CA LYS A 101 13.91 6.27 7.99
C LYS A 101 13.96 7.67 8.62
N HIS A 102 13.29 7.92 9.75
CA HIS A 102 13.22 9.25 10.35
C HIS A 102 14.63 9.76 10.77
N PRO A 103 15.05 10.99 10.39
CA PRO A 103 16.42 11.45 10.61
C PRO A 103 16.89 11.43 12.08
N LYS A 104 16.02 11.79 13.03
CA LYS A 104 16.34 11.73 14.46
C LYS A 104 16.52 10.30 14.96
N LEU A 105 15.73 9.35 14.44
CA LEU A 105 15.84 7.94 14.81
C LEU A 105 17.17 7.38 14.28
N MET A 106 17.49 7.67 13.02
CA MET A 106 18.77 7.27 12.41
C MET A 106 19.98 7.83 13.14
N LYS A 107 19.89 9.07 13.65
CA LYS A 107 20.92 9.66 14.50
C LYS A 107 21.03 8.94 15.85
N LEU A 108 19.91 8.67 16.51
CA LEU A 108 19.89 7.98 17.81
C LEU A 108 20.52 6.57 17.68
N TYR A 109 20.28 5.88 16.58
CA TYR A 109 20.90 4.59 16.29
C TYR A 109 22.42 4.59 16.11
N GLN A 110 23.06 5.76 16.03
CA GLN A 110 24.53 5.87 16.06
C GLN A 110 25.09 5.78 17.47
N GLU A 111 24.26 5.97 18.50
CA GLU A 111 24.66 5.83 19.90
C GLU A 111 24.76 4.34 20.29
N ALA A 112 25.77 4.02 21.09
CA ALA A 112 26.04 2.65 21.49
C ALA A 112 24.91 2.11 22.39
N GLY A 113 24.38 0.93 22.06
CA GLY A 113 23.38 0.23 22.88
C GLY A 113 21.93 0.48 22.44
N ILE A 114 21.62 1.55 21.71
CA ILE A 114 20.24 1.90 21.32
C ILE A 114 19.56 0.79 20.51
N LYS A 115 20.21 0.31 19.44
CA LYS A 115 19.66 -0.78 18.62
C LYS A 115 19.43 -2.05 19.43
N LYS A 116 20.32 -2.33 20.39
CA LYS A 116 20.23 -3.52 21.24
C LYS A 116 19.08 -3.40 22.25
N LEU A 117 18.91 -2.21 22.84
CA LEU A 117 17.79 -1.89 23.71
C LEU A 117 16.47 -2.07 22.96
N GLU A 118 16.30 -1.38 21.84
CA GLU A 118 15.09 -1.46 21.02
C GLU A 118 14.76 -2.89 20.58
N GLN A 119 15.76 -3.65 20.12
CA GLN A 119 15.57 -5.05 19.75
C GLN A 119 15.19 -5.94 20.96
N GLY A 120 15.70 -5.63 22.15
CA GLY A 120 15.28 -6.27 23.40
C GLY A 120 13.81 -6.04 23.69
N ILE A 121 13.36 -4.79 23.60
CA ILE A 121 11.94 -4.41 23.77
C ILE A 121 11.07 -5.09 22.72
N GLU A 122 11.49 -5.10 21.45
CA GLU A 122 10.74 -5.78 20.38
C GLU A 122 10.54 -7.27 20.69
N ASN A 123 11.58 -7.94 21.15
CA ASN A 123 11.51 -9.35 21.54
C ASN A 123 10.55 -9.58 22.72
N ASP A 124 10.51 -8.67 23.70
CA ASP A 124 9.58 -8.75 24.83
C ASP A 124 8.12 -8.59 24.36
N TYR A 125 7.84 -7.62 23.49
CA TYR A 125 6.52 -7.41 22.90
C TYR A 125 6.06 -8.58 22.04
N LEU A 126 6.97 -9.18 21.26
CA LEU A 126 6.68 -10.37 20.44
C LEU A 126 6.39 -11.59 21.32
N ARG A 127 7.19 -11.81 22.37
CA ARG A 127 6.99 -12.91 23.33
C ARG A 127 5.64 -12.79 24.02
N ASP A 128 5.29 -11.59 24.44
CA ASP A 128 4.06 -11.32 25.20
C ASP A 128 2.83 -11.09 24.28
N LYS A 129 3.02 -11.11 22.95
CA LYS A 129 2.00 -10.84 21.93
C LYS A 129 1.32 -9.47 22.05
N LYS A 130 2.07 -8.47 22.52
CA LYS A 130 1.59 -7.10 22.76
C LYS A 130 1.90 -6.13 21.61
N MET A 131 2.52 -6.59 20.53
CA MET A 131 2.84 -5.73 19.38
C MET A 131 1.61 -4.96 18.85
N PRO A 132 0.40 -5.56 18.75
CA PRO A 132 -0.80 -4.82 18.32
C PRO A 132 -1.13 -3.62 19.22
N GLU A 133 -0.92 -3.73 20.54
CA GLU A 133 -1.16 -2.62 21.48
C GLU A 133 -0.20 -1.44 21.25
N LEU A 134 1.02 -1.73 20.79
CA LEU A 134 2.00 -0.72 20.41
C LEU A 134 1.63 -0.06 19.08
N ASP A 135 1.26 -0.90 18.11
CA ASP A 135 0.94 -0.50 16.74
C ASP A 135 -0.31 0.40 16.69
N GLU A 136 -1.36 0.09 17.45
CA GLU A 136 -2.60 0.90 17.51
C GLU A 136 -2.39 2.34 18.04
N GLN A 137 -1.21 2.63 18.61
CA GLN A 137 -0.86 3.99 19.05
C GLN A 137 -0.26 4.85 17.93
N LEU A 138 -0.05 4.29 16.74
CA LEU A 138 0.41 4.98 15.53
C LEU A 138 -0.77 5.23 14.60
N TYR A 139 -0.61 6.09 13.59
CA TYR A 139 -1.60 6.26 12.51
C TYR A 139 -1.44 5.19 11.42
N PHE A 140 -0.23 4.72 11.21
CA PHE A 140 0.09 3.60 10.32
C PHE A 140 1.41 2.97 10.79
N ILE A 141 1.62 1.73 10.37
CA ILE A 141 2.82 0.95 10.66
C ILE A 141 3.55 0.63 9.37
N ILE A 142 4.88 0.55 9.45
CA ILE A 142 5.76 0.24 8.32
C ILE A 142 6.56 -1.02 8.65
N GLU A 143 6.46 -2.00 7.77
CA GLU A 143 7.29 -3.20 7.79
C GLU A 143 8.31 -3.16 6.65
N GLU A 144 9.48 -2.55 6.89
CA GLU A 144 10.51 -2.37 5.86
C GLU A 144 10.93 -3.68 5.18
N LYS A 145 11.06 -4.76 5.95
CA LYS A 145 11.45 -6.08 5.42
C LYS A 145 10.44 -6.64 4.43
N GLN A 146 9.15 -6.34 4.63
CA GLN A 146 8.07 -6.80 3.76
C GLN A 146 7.69 -5.74 2.72
N ASN A 147 8.19 -4.50 2.86
CA ASN A 147 7.80 -3.36 2.06
C ASN A 147 6.27 -3.11 2.12
N VAL A 148 5.71 -3.26 3.32
CA VAL A 148 4.27 -3.14 3.61
C VAL A 148 4.04 -1.93 4.52
N VAL A 149 2.91 -1.26 4.30
CA VAL A 149 2.39 -0.21 5.17
C VAL A 149 0.94 -0.52 5.47
N ASP A 150 0.58 -0.53 6.75
CA ASP A 150 -0.78 -0.83 7.20
C ASP A 150 -1.35 0.32 8.02
N LEU A 151 -2.62 0.63 7.78
CA LEU A 151 -3.38 1.62 8.55
C LEU A 151 -3.87 1.00 9.86
N THR A 152 -3.69 1.74 10.95
CA THR A 152 -4.28 1.43 12.26
C THR A 152 -5.71 1.97 12.34
N GLU A 153 -6.42 1.70 13.43
CA GLU A 153 -7.72 2.31 13.67
C GLU A 153 -7.64 3.85 13.70
N LEU A 154 -6.63 4.38 14.39
CA LEU A 154 -6.37 5.82 14.46
C LEU A 154 -6.12 6.44 13.08
N GLY A 155 -5.44 5.71 12.19
CA GLY A 155 -5.23 6.09 10.81
C GLY A 155 -6.52 6.17 10.00
N ARG A 156 -7.33 5.13 10.08
CA ARG A 156 -8.63 5.05 9.39
C ARG A 156 -9.58 6.16 9.82
N GLU A 157 -9.71 6.39 11.13
CA GLU A 157 -10.56 7.45 11.68
C GLU A 157 -10.07 8.84 11.24
N THR A 158 -8.75 9.03 11.11
CA THR A 158 -8.20 10.28 10.62
C THR A 158 -8.48 10.53 9.14
N LEU A 159 -8.47 9.47 8.32
CA LEU A 159 -8.73 9.57 6.89
C LEU A 159 -10.23 9.69 6.56
N SER A 160 -11.10 9.09 7.37
CA SER A 160 -12.56 9.12 7.20
C SER A 160 -13.24 9.31 8.56
N PRO A 161 -13.31 10.55 9.06
CA PRO A 161 -13.91 10.85 10.36
C PRO A 161 -15.37 10.40 10.45
N GLY A 162 -15.68 9.60 11.47
CA GLY A 162 -17.02 9.05 11.71
C GLY A 162 -17.46 7.94 10.75
N LYS A 163 -16.59 7.48 9.84
CA LYS A 163 -16.82 6.33 8.94
C LYS A 163 -15.54 5.53 8.67
N PRO A 164 -14.84 5.00 9.69
CA PRO A 164 -13.59 4.26 9.52
C PRO A 164 -13.77 2.94 8.75
N GLU A 165 -14.98 2.35 8.75
CA GLU A 165 -15.34 1.16 7.99
C GLU A 165 -15.19 1.32 6.47
N THR A 166 -15.09 2.57 5.99
CA THR A 166 -14.79 2.90 4.59
C THR A 166 -13.48 2.27 4.12
N PHE A 167 -12.52 2.09 5.03
CA PHE A 167 -11.21 1.48 4.75
C PHE A 167 -11.12 0.02 5.20
N VAL A 168 -12.27 -0.63 5.40
CA VAL A 168 -12.35 -2.06 5.70
C VAL A 168 -13.02 -2.76 4.53
N ILE A 169 -12.33 -3.76 4.00
CA ILE A 169 -12.84 -4.60 2.93
C ILE A 169 -13.75 -5.66 3.56
N PRO A 170 -15.05 -5.72 3.22
CA PRO A 170 -15.94 -6.75 3.71
C PRO A 170 -15.56 -8.12 3.11
N ASP A 171 -15.73 -9.20 3.87
CA ASP A 171 -15.58 -10.56 3.35
C ASP A 171 -16.70 -10.86 2.35
N LEU A 172 -16.35 -10.97 1.07
CA LEU A 172 -17.31 -11.27 0.01
C LEU A 172 -17.96 -12.64 0.19
N GLY A 173 -17.22 -13.64 0.69
CA GLY A 173 -17.75 -15.00 0.84
C GLY A 173 -18.88 -15.06 1.88
N GLU A 174 -18.64 -14.47 3.05
CA GLU A 174 -19.64 -14.40 4.12
C GLU A 174 -20.83 -13.55 3.69
N ALA A 175 -20.59 -12.35 3.17
CA ALA A 175 -21.66 -11.43 2.78
C ALA A 175 -22.52 -11.97 1.60
N LEU A 176 -21.92 -12.68 0.63
CA LEU A 176 -22.66 -13.33 -0.44
C LEU A 176 -23.50 -14.49 0.08
N HIS A 177 -22.97 -15.27 1.02
CA HIS A 177 -23.71 -16.36 1.65
C HIS A 177 -24.93 -15.86 2.42
N ASP A 178 -24.80 -14.74 3.15
CA ASP A 178 -25.91 -14.10 3.85
C ASP A 178 -27.01 -13.65 2.88
N ILE A 179 -26.64 -13.03 1.75
CA ILE A 179 -27.60 -12.62 0.70
C ILE A 179 -28.31 -13.82 0.09
N ASP A 180 -27.57 -14.90 -0.17
CA ASP A 180 -28.14 -16.13 -0.75
C ASP A 180 -29.07 -16.85 0.22
N SER A 181 -28.75 -16.83 1.51
CA SER A 181 -29.51 -17.50 2.57
C SER A 181 -30.73 -16.70 3.05
N ASP A 182 -30.83 -15.42 2.72
CA ASP A 182 -31.98 -14.58 3.06
C ASP A 182 -33.23 -14.98 2.26
N GLU A 183 -34.16 -15.68 2.91
CA GLU A 183 -35.44 -16.12 2.32
C GLU A 183 -36.43 -14.96 2.08
N SER A 184 -36.18 -13.78 2.66
CA SER A 184 -37.04 -12.61 2.49
C SER A 184 -36.86 -11.91 1.13
N LEU A 185 -35.79 -12.26 0.40
CA LEU A 185 -35.44 -11.63 -0.87
C LEU A 185 -35.86 -12.46 -2.08
N SER A 186 -36.45 -11.79 -3.05
CA SER A 186 -36.67 -12.37 -4.37
C SER A 186 -35.36 -12.54 -5.14
N GLY A 187 -35.34 -13.44 -6.15
CA GLY A 187 -34.18 -13.66 -7.01
C GLY A 187 -33.59 -12.38 -7.62
N PRO A 188 -34.42 -11.46 -8.19
CA PRO A 188 -33.94 -10.16 -8.67
C PRO A 188 -33.35 -9.26 -7.59
N GLU A 189 -33.90 -9.26 -6.38
CA GLU A 189 -33.36 -8.46 -5.26
C GLU A 189 -32.03 -9.02 -4.75
N LYS A 190 -31.88 -10.35 -4.71
CA LYS A 190 -30.59 -11.00 -4.40
C LYS A 190 -29.52 -10.59 -5.40
N LEU A 191 -29.82 -10.67 -6.70
CA LEU A 191 -28.88 -10.30 -7.75
C LEU A 191 -28.43 -8.84 -7.61
N LYS A 192 -29.38 -7.91 -7.41
CA LYS A 192 -29.09 -6.49 -7.20
C LYS A 192 -28.19 -6.25 -5.98
N ARG A 193 -28.48 -6.88 -4.84
CA ARG A 193 -27.63 -6.73 -3.64
C ARG A 193 -26.22 -7.28 -3.84
N LYS A 194 -26.08 -8.39 -4.59
CA LYS A 194 -24.76 -8.93 -4.95
C LYS A 194 -23.97 -7.94 -5.82
N GLU A 195 -24.60 -7.35 -6.82
CA GLU A 195 -23.97 -6.33 -7.67
C GLU A 195 -23.52 -5.09 -6.86
N GLU A 196 -24.38 -4.61 -5.95
CA GLU A 196 -24.05 -3.51 -5.04
C GLU A 196 -22.86 -3.87 -4.13
N LEU A 197 -22.82 -5.10 -3.60
CA LEU A 197 -21.73 -5.60 -2.77
C LEU A 197 -20.41 -5.70 -3.55
N TYR A 198 -20.42 -6.25 -4.77
CA TYR A 198 -19.23 -6.31 -5.62
C TYR A 198 -18.70 -4.92 -5.97
N THR A 199 -19.60 -3.99 -6.29
CA THR A 199 -19.25 -2.60 -6.59
C THR A 199 -18.59 -1.94 -5.38
N LEU A 200 -19.23 -2.02 -4.20
CA LEU A 200 -18.71 -1.46 -2.96
C LEU A 200 -17.35 -2.06 -2.59
N HIS A 201 -17.19 -3.38 -2.71
CA HIS A 201 -15.93 -4.06 -2.46
C HIS A 201 -14.83 -3.55 -3.42
N GLY A 202 -15.13 -3.45 -4.71
CA GLY A 202 -14.21 -2.94 -5.72
C GLY A 202 -13.76 -1.50 -5.43
N GLU A 203 -14.71 -0.60 -5.14
CA GLU A 203 -14.42 0.80 -4.81
C GLU A 203 -13.55 0.93 -3.56
N ARG A 204 -13.87 0.19 -2.49
CA ARG A 204 -13.07 0.22 -1.25
C ARG A 204 -11.68 -0.34 -1.45
N SER A 205 -11.56 -1.49 -2.12
CA SER A 205 -10.28 -2.13 -2.42
C SER A 205 -9.38 -1.19 -3.22
N ASP A 206 -9.93 -0.52 -4.22
CA ASP A 206 -9.23 0.44 -5.05
C ASP A 206 -8.75 1.66 -4.25
N VAL A 207 -9.60 2.28 -3.43
CA VAL A 207 -9.21 3.42 -2.58
C VAL A 207 -8.12 3.03 -1.59
N ILE A 208 -8.26 1.88 -0.92
CA ILE A 208 -7.27 1.36 0.04
C ILE A 208 -5.94 1.12 -0.67
N HIS A 209 -5.96 0.52 -1.86
CA HIS A 209 -4.76 0.32 -2.67
C HIS A 209 -4.05 1.65 -2.96
N HIS A 210 -4.76 2.66 -3.47
CA HIS A 210 -4.15 3.97 -3.76
C HIS A 210 -3.57 4.65 -2.51
N ILE A 211 -4.26 4.57 -1.36
CA ILE A 211 -3.74 5.09 -0.09
C ILE A 211 -2.48 4.36 0.34
N ASN A 212 -2.45 3.03 0.25
CA ASN A 212 -1.27 2.24 0.59
C ASN A 212 -0.08 2.58 -0.31
N GLN A 213 -0.31 2.77 -1.61
CA GLN A 213 0.76 3.17 -2.54
C GLN A 213 1.27 4.59 -2.24
N LEU A 214 0.39 5.53 -1.86
CA LEU A 214 0.80 6.85 -1.37
C LEU A 214 1.61 6.73 -0.07
N LEU A 215 1.13 5.98 0.93
CA LEU A 215 1.85 5.82 2.19
C LEU A 215 3.24 5.19 2.00
N LYS A 216 3.36 4.19 1.12
CA LYS A 216 4.65 3.63 0.70
C LYS A 216 5.53 4.68 0.03
N ALA A 217 5.00 5.41 -0.95
CA ALA A 217 5.74 6.47 -1.65
C ALA A 217 6.25 7.55 -0.68
N TYR A 218 5.47 7.90 0.34
CA TYR A 218 5.86 8.88 1.36
C TYR A 218 6.88 8.34 2.35
N SER A 219 6.78 7.07 2.75
CA SER A 219 7.50 6.56 3.93
C SER A 219 8.68 5.65 3.62
N LEU A 220 8.68 4.99 2.47
CA LEU A 220 9.70 4.02 2.08
C LEU A 220 10.59 4.52 0.95
N PHE A 221 10.15 5.53 0.19
CA PHE A 221 10.88 6.08 -0.96
C PHE A 221 11.32 7.52 -0.71
N GLU A 222 12.63 7.74 -0.80
CA GLU A 222 13.29 9.01 -0.58
C GLU A 222 13.77 9.63 -1.90
N LYS A 223 13.47 10.92 -2.04
CA LYS A 223 13.97 11.74 -3.12
C LYS A 223 15.49 11.89 -2.98
N ASP A 224 16.18 11.86 -4.11
CA ASP A 224 17.64 11.92 -4.23
C ASP A 224 18.37 10.67 -3.70
N VAL A 225 17.63 9.62 -3.33
CA VAL A 225 18.17 8.31 -2.93
C VAL A 225 17.59 7.22 -3.82
N ASP A 226 16.27 7.03 -3.75
CA ASP A 226 15.55 5.98 -4.49
C ASP A 226 15.11 6.48 -5.87
N TYR A 227 14.82 7.77 -5.99
CA TYR A 227 14.42 8.42 -7.24
C TYR A 227 14.81 9.91 -7.24
N VAL A 228 14.82 10.53 -8.42
CA VAL A 228 14.97 11.98 -8.59
C VAL A 228 13.81 12.55 -9.39
N VAL A 229 13.59 13.86 -9.30
CA VAL A 229 12.62 14.58 -10.12
C VAL A 229 13.36 15.48 -11.10
N GLN A 230 13.25 15.19 -12.40
CA GLN A 230 13.87 15.98 -13.47
C GLN A 230 12.86 16.21 -14.58
N ASP A 231 12.83 17.42 -15.13
CA ASP A 231 11.89 17.83 -16.19
C ASP A 231 10.41 17.51 -15.87
N GLY A 232 10.04 17.61 -14.59
CA GLY A 232 8.70 17.28 -14.12
C GLY A 232 8.36 15.79 -14.17
N LYS A 233 9.36 14.90 -14.20
CA LYS A 233 9.18 13.44 -14.19
C LYS A 233 9.94 12.79 -13.05
N VAL A 234 9.36 11.72 -12.51
CA VAL A 234 10.03 10.84 -11.54
C VAL A 234 10.94 9.87 -12.29
N LEU A 235 12.22 9.86 -11.96
CA LEU A 235 13.21 8.95 -12.56
C LEU A 235 13.83 8.09 -11.46
N ILE A 236 13.85 6.77 -11.68
CA ILE A 236 14.39 5.81 -10.71
C ILE A 236 15.92 5.92 -10.65
N VAL A 237 16.46 5.88 -9.43
CA VAL A 237 17.89 5.77 -9.18
C VAL A 237 18.22 4.33 -8.86
N ASP A 238 19.24 3.79 -9.52
CA ASP A 238 19.77 2.46 -9.24
C ASP A 238 20.49 2.43 -7.89
N GLU A 239 20.05 1.57 -6.97
CA GLU A 239 20.56 1.49 -5.58
C GLU A 239 22.06 1.15 -5.50
N PHE A 240 22.62 0.44 -6.49
CA PHE A 240 24.01 -0.01 -6.47
C PHE A 240 24.95 1.00 -7.12
N THR A 241 24.51 1.66 -8.18
CA THR A 241 25.35 2.50 -9.04
C THR A 241 25.06 3.99 -8.93
N GLY A 242 23.91 4.37 -8.33
CA GLY A 242 23.43 5.75 -8.29
C GLY A 242 23.04 6.31 -9.65
N ARG A 243 22.96 5.47 -10.69
CA ARG A 243 22.62 5.90 -12.05
C ARG A 243 21.13 6.07 -12.21
N ILE A 244 20.74 7.07 -12.99
CA ILE A 244 19.36 7.24 -13.42
C ILE A 244 19.02 6.14 -14.43
N LEU A 245 17.89 5.47 -14.22
CA LEU A 245 17.36 4.43 -15.10
C LEU A 245 16.19 4.99 -15.94
N PRO A 246 16.47 5.66 -17.08
CA PRO A 246 15.42 6.26 -17.90
C PRO A 246 14.47 5.20 -18.46
N GLY A 247 13.18 5.52 -18.50
CA GLY A 247 12.13 4.64 -19.03
C GLY A 247 11.70 3.51 -18.09
N ARG A 248 12.35 3.33 -16.93
CA ARG A 248 11.86 2.41 -15.90
C ARG A 248 10.85 3.11 -15.00
N ARG A 249 9.79 2.37 -14.66
CA ARG A 249 8.74 2.80 -13.73
C ARG A 249 8.56 1.75 -12.64
N TYR A 250 8.14 2.18 -11.47
CA TYR A 250 7.73 1.26 -10.41
C TYR A 250 6.37 0.67 -10.78
N SER A 251 6.15 -0.59 -10.44
CA SER A 251 4.90 -1.30 -10.74
C SER A 251 3.78 -0.95 -9.76
N ASP A 252 2.57 -1.47 -10.05
CA ASP A 252 1.47 -1.53 -9.09
C ASP A 252 1.02 -0.15 -8.56
N GLY A 253 1.02 0.87 -9.41
CA GLY A 253 0.59 2.22 -9.02
C GLY A 253 1.61 3.02 -8.17
N LEU A 254 2.75 2.43 -7.78
CA LEU A 254 3.73 3.10 -6.92
C LEU A 254 4.37 4.30 -7.62
N HIS A 255 4.62 4.20 -8.93
CA HIS A 255 5.24 5.29 -9.67
C HIS A 255 4.30 6.50 -9.76
N GLN A 256 3.02 6.26 -10.01
CA GLN A 256 1.97 7.27 -9.99
C GLN A 256 1.80 7.90 -8.60
N ALA A 257 1.94 7.10 -7.53
CA ALA A 257 1.93 7.61 -6.16
C ALA A 257 3.13 8.55 -5.88
N LEU A 258 4.32 8.23 -6.40
CA LEU A 258 5.50 9.10 -6.33
C LEU A 258 5.30 10.40 -7.14
N GLU A 259 4.75 10.30 -8.35
CA GLU A 259 4.42 11.45 -9.17
C GLU A 259 3.43 12.39 -8.44
N ALA A 260 2.39 11.81 -7.83
CA ALA A 260 1.42 12.53 -7.02
C ALA A 260 2.06 13.20 -5.79
N LYS A 261 2.88 12.46 -5.03
CA LYS A 261 3.65 12.95 -3.87
C LYS A 261 4.48 14.17 -4.25
N GLU A 262 5.20 14.10 -5.37
CA GLU A 262 6.08 15.17 -5.84
C GLU A 262 5.35 16.27 -6.61
N LYS A 263 4.02 16.22 -6.71
CA LYS A 263 3.18 17.22 -7.41
C LYS A 263 3.55 17.36 -8.89
N VAL A 264 3.99 16.29 -9.52
CA VAL A 264 4.28 16.26 -10.95
C VAL A 264 3.14 15.63 -11.74
N ALA A 265 3.19 15.75 -13.07
CA ALA A 265 2.20 15.12 -13.93
C ALA A 265 2.25 13.60 -13.77
N ILE A 266 1.10 12.99 -13.53
CA ILE A 266 0.98 11.54 -13.40
C ILE A 266 0.86 10.97 -14.80
N GLU A 267 1.87 10.19 -15.23
CA GLU A 267 1.90 9.58 -16.56
C GLU A 267 1.20 8.21 -16.52
N ALA A 268 0.45 7.87 -17.57
CA ALA A 268 -0.17 6.55 -17.74
C ALA A 268 0.87 5.47 -18.00
#